data_AF-A0A2W5Z4N1-F1
#
_entry.id   AF-A0A2W5Z4N1-F1
#
_cell.length_a   1.000
_cell.length_b   1.000
_cell.length_c   1.000
_cell.angle_alpha   90.00
_cell.angle_beta   90.00
_cell.angle_gamma   90.00
#
_symmetry.space_group_name_H-M   'P 1'
#
loop_
_entity.id
_entity.type
_entity.pdbx_description
1 polymer ?
#
loop_
_entity_poly.entity_id
_entity_poly.type
_entity_poly.pdbx_seq_one_letter_code
_entity_poly.pdbx_strand_id
1 'polypeptide(L)' 'MSQLKGLVDNWILLAQGLIGSIGALAFLIAFMYKIVAVDPRSVMEAKRWIGRIVFGTIGVEVAGTLTHAIIASIPGGVH' A
#
# COMPACT_ATOMS: atom_id res chain seq x y z
N MET A 1 -22.77 -18.18 1.95
CA MET A 1 -22.09 -16.97 2.50
C MET A 1 -20.58 -17.14 2.59
N SER A 2 -20.04 -18.28 3.04
CA SER A 2 -18.59 -18.56 3.12
C SER A 2 -17.84 -18.41 1.78
N GLN A 3 -18.42 -18.91 0.69
CA GLN A 3 -17.80 -18.88 -0.65
C GLN A 3 -17.71 -17.46 -1.23
N LEU A 4 -18.69 -16.60 -0.91
CA LEU A 4 -18.68 -15.19 -1.31
C LEU A 4 -17.60 -14.41 -0.55
N LYS A 5 -17.45 -14.70 0.75
CA LYS A 5 -16.40 -14.11 1.59
C LYS A 5 -15.00 -14.48 1.08
N GLY A 6 -14.78 -15.75 0.73
CA GLY A 6 -13.50 -16.22 0.17
C GLY A 6 -13.16 -15.57 -1.19
N LEU A 7 -14.17 -15.32 -2.03
CA LEU A 7 -13.98 -14.54 -3.27
C LEU A 7 -13.53 -13.11 -2.96
N VAL A 8 -14.20 -12.43 -2.02
CA VAL A 8 -13.85 -11.06 -1.63
C VAL A 8 -12.44 -10.99 -1.05
N ASP A 9 -12.05 -11.91 -0.17
CA ASP A 9 -10.71 -11.95 0.42
C ASP A 9 -9.63 -12.15 -0.65
N ASN A 10 -9.88 -13.01 -1.64
CA ASN A 10 -8.95 -13.23 -2.75
C ASN A 10 -8.83 -11.99 -3.67
N TRP A 11 -9.96 -11.31 -3.94
CA TRP A 11 -9.96 -10.05 -4.68
C TRP A 11 -9.18 -8.94 -3.95
N ILE A 12 -9.30 -8.86 -2.63
CA ILE A 12 -8.55 -7.91 -1.80
C ILE A 12 -7.06 -8.22 -1.86
N LEU A 13 -6.66 -9.48 -1.72
CA LEU A 13 -5.25 -9.90 -1.83
C LEU A 13 -4.64 -9.54 -3.20
N LEU A 14 -5.37 -9.81 -4.28
CA LEU A 14 -4.92 -9.47 -5.63
C LEU A 14 -4.79 -7.94 -5.82
N ALA A 15 -5.75 -7.17 -5.30
CA ALA A 15 -5.70 -5.71 -5.35
C ALA A 15 -4.51 -5.15 -4.54
N GLN A 16 -4.24 -5.68 -3.34
CA GLN A 16 -3.09 -5.31 -2.53
C GLN A 16 -1.77 -5.65 -3.25
N GLY A 17 -1.66 -6.84 -3.84
CA GLY A 17 -0.49 -7.25 -4.61
C GLY A 17 -0.22 -6.35 -5.83
N LEU A 18 -1.26 -5.92 -6.53
CA LEU A 18 -1.16 -4.96 -7.65
C LEU A 18 -0.69 -3.59 -7.17
N ILE A 19 -1.30 -3.05 -6.11
CA ILE A 19 -0.94 -1.74 -5.55
C ILE A 19 0.50 -1.77 -5.01
N GLY A 20 0.90 -2.84 -4.34
CA GLY A 20 2.26 -3.05 -3.85
C GLY A 20 3.28 -3.10 -4.99
N SER A 21 2.98 -3.82 -6.07
CA SER A 21 3.85 -3.94 -7.25
C SER A 21 4.03 -2.60 -7.98
N ILE A 22 2.94 -1.86 -8.21
CA ILE A 22 2.97 -0.52 -8.83
C ILE A 22 3.72 0.46 -7.91
N GLY A 23 3.48 0.36 -6.61
CA GLY A 23 4.18 1.12 -5.59
C GLY A 23 5.68 0.91 -5.60
N ALA A 24 6.12 -0.34 -5.67
CA ALA A 24 7.53 -0.71 -5.74
C ALA A 24 8.19 -0.15 -7.01
N LEU A 25 7.51 -0.22 -8.17
CA LEU A 25 8.02 0.36 -9.40
C LEU A 25 8.17 1.89 -9.30
N ALA A 26 7.15 2.57 -8.77
CA ALA A 26 7.20 4.03 -8.55
C ALA A 26 8.32 4.41 -7.59
N PHE A 27 8.55 3.61 -6.54
CA PHE A 27 9.64 3.80 -5.60
C PHE A 27 11.01 3.68 -6.28
N LEU A 28 11.22 2.66 -7.12
CA LEU A 28 12.46 2.50 -7.87
C LEU A 28 12.75 3.69 -8.79
N ILE A 29 11.75 4.17 -9.51
CA ILE A 29 11.88 5.34 -10.41
C ILE A 29 12.22 6.60 -9.60
N ALA A 30 11.51 6.84 -8.49
CA ALA A 30 11.76 7.98 -7.62
C ALA A 30 13.15 7.92 -6.97
N PHE A 31 13.63 6.70 -6.65
CA PHE A 31 14.95 6.47 -6.10
C PHE A 31 16.07 6.68 -7.14
N MET A 32 15.88 6.21 -8.38
CA MET A 32 16.78 6.51 -9.49
C MET A 32 16.88 8.02 -9.73
N TYR A 33 15.74 8.71 -9.74
CA TYR A 33 15.71 10.17 -9.89
C TYR A 33 16.49 10.87 -8.77
N LYS A 34 16.37 10.40 -7.52
CA LYS A 34 17.18 10.91 -6.39
C LYS A 34 18.69 10.70 -6.58
N ILE A 35 19.12 9.58 -7.17
CA ILE A 35 20.56 9.28 -7.41
C ILE A 35 21.13 10.19 -8.50
N VAL A 36 20.36 10.42 -9.57
CA VAL A 36 20.78 11.23 -10.73
C VAL A 36 20.69 12.73 -10.43
N ALA A 37 19.81 13.14 -9.51
CA ALA A 37 19.65 14.53 -9.12
C ALA A 37 20.92 15.09 -8.44
N VAL A 38 21.59 16.00 -9.14
CA VAL A 38 22.76 16.75 -8.63
C VAL A 38 22.32 17.97 -7.80
N ASP A 39 21.12 18.49 -8.08
CA ASP A 39 20.58 19.70 -7.44
C ASP A 39 19.91 19.39 -6.09
N PRO A 40 20.27 20.07 -4.98
CA PRO A 40 19.72 19.78 -3.65
C PRO A 40 18.20 19.97 -3.54
N ARG A 41 17.58 20.85 -4.35
CA ARG A 41 16.11 20.97 -4.40
C ARG A 41 15.45 19.73 -5.00
N SER A 42 16.01 19.21 -6.10
CA SER A 42 15.51 18.01 -6.77
C SER A 42 15.62 16.76 -5.87
N VAL A 43 16.68 16.66 -5.06
CA VAL A 43 16.82 15.61 -4.04
C VAL A 43 15.73 15.70 -2.96
N MET A 44 15.37 16.91 -2.53
CA MET A 44 14.32 17.11 -1.52
C MET A 44 12.93 16.75 -2.04
N GLU A 45 12.64 17.10 -3.30
CA GLU A 45 11.41 16.68 -3.98
C GLU A 45 11.35 15.16 -4.17
N ALA A 46 12.45 14.54 -4.61
CA ALA A 46 12.55 13.09 -4.74
C ALA A 46 12.29 12.39 -3.40
N LYS A 47 12.87 12.88 -2.31
CA LYS A 47 12.60 12.35 -0.95
C LYS A 47 11.13 12.50 -0.54
N ARG A 48 10.51 13.66 -0.82
CA ARG A 48 9.09 13.88 -0.51
C ARG A 48 8.18 12.96 -1.32
N TRP A 49 8.52 12.72 -2.59
CA TRP A 49 7.77 11.84 -3.48
C TRP A 49 7.92 10.37 -3.07
N ILE A 50 9.14 9.93 -2.75
CA ILE A 50 9.42 8.62 -2.16
C ILE A 50 8.59 8.41 -0.89
N GLY A 51 8.56 9.39 0.02
CA GLY A 51 7.75 9.32 1.23
C GLY A 51 6.27 9.11 0.92
N ARG A 52 5.70 9.85 -0.03
CA ARG A 52 4.30 9.69 -0.44
C ARG A 52 4.01 8.31 -1.05
N ILE A 53 4.92 7.76 -1.82
CA ILE A 53 4.78 6.42 -2.40
C ILE A 53 4.77 5.37 -1.28
N VAL A 54 5.74 5.42 -0.36
CA VAL A 54 5.85 4.49 0.76
C VAL A 54 4.64 4.58 1.69
N PHE A 55 4.19 5.77 2.07
CA PHE A 55 2.98 5.94 2.88
C PHE A 55 1.71 5.52 2.12
N GLY A 56 1.65 5.75 0.82
CA GLY A 56 0.51 5.36 -0.01
C GLY A 56 0.41 3.84 -0.24
N THR A 57 1.52 3.12 -0.24
CA THR A 57 1.54 1.68 -0.52
C THR A 57 1.52 0.86 0.77
N ILE A 58 2.48 1.11 1.67
CA ILE A 58 2.58 0.43 2.96
C ILE A 58 1.46 0.89 3.88
N GLY A 59 1.13 2.19 3.90
CA GLY A 59 0.06 2.70 4.75
C GLY A 59 -1.32 2.14 4.37
N VAL A 60 -1.57 1.88 3.09
CA VAL A 60 -2.82 1.25 2.63
C VAL A 60 -2.86 -0.24 2.98
N GLU A 61 -1.75 -0.98 2.85
CA GLU A 61 -1.66 -2.36 3.33
C GLU A 61 -1.86 -2.48 4.84
N VAL A 62 -1.20 -1.61 5.62
CA VAL A 62 -1.30 -1.58 7.07
C VAL A 62 -2.72 -1.17 7.52
N ALA A 63 -3.35 -0.19 6.87
CA ALA A 63 -4.74 0.17 7.14
C ALA A 63 -5.70 -0.97 6.78
N GLY A 64 -5.46 -1.69 5.68
CA GLY A 64 -6.25 -2.86 5.28
C GLY A 64 -6.16 -3.99 6.30
N THR A 65 -4.95 -4.33 6.76
CA THR A 65 -4.71 -5.37 7.77
C THR A 65 -5.28 -4.99 9.14
N LEU A 66 -5.12 -3.73 9.57
CA LEU A 66 -5.74 -3.21 10.80
C LEU A 66 -7.27 -3.26 10.73
N THR A 67 -7.86 -2.85 9.60
CA THR A 67 -9.32 -2.90 9.42
C THR A 67 -9.82 -4.34 9.48
N HIS A 68 -9.11 -5.28 8.84
CA HIS A 68 -9.45 -6.70 8.89
C HIS A 68 -9.32 -7.27 10.31
N ALA A 69 -8.27 -6.90 11.05
CA ALA A 69 -8.08 -7.28 12.44
C ALA A 69 -9.17 -6.70 13.36
N ILE A 70 -9.56 -5.44 13.16
CA ILE A 70 -10.65 -4.79 13.91
C ILE A 70 -11.98 -5.50 13.62
N ILE A 71 -12.31 -5.76 12.36
CA ILE A 71 -13.53 -6.50 11.99
C ILE A 71 -13.51 -7.91 12.60
N ALA A 72 -12.36 -8.59 12.58
CA ALA A 72 -12.21 -9.92 13.18
C ALA A 72 -12.28 -9.90 14.72
N SER A 73 -11.97 -8.77 15.36
CA SER A 73 -12.02 -8.60 16.81
C SER A 73 -13.41 -8.30 17.37
N ILE A 74 -14.39 -7.97 16.53
CA ILE A 74 -15.78 -7.77 16.96
C ILE A 74 -16.43 -9.16 17.16
N PRO A 75 -16.78 -9.55 18.40
CA PRO A 75 -17.46 -10.81 18.66
C PRO A 75 -18.87 -10.74 18.08
N GLY A 76 -19.23 -11.73 17.25
CA GLY A 76 -20.53 -11.95 16.61
C GLY A 76 -21.67 -10.95 16.89
N GLY A 77 -22.03 -10.18 15.88
CA GLY A 77 -23.20 -9.30 15.93
C GLY A 77 -23.65 -8.85 14.55
N VAL A 78 -24.16 -9.78 13.73
CA VAL A 78 -25.44 -9.74 12.99
C VAL A 78 -25.54 -11.09 12.26
N HIS A 79 -26.02 -12.11 12.99
CA HIS A 79 -26.88 -13.20 12.52
C HIS A 79 -27.73 -13.63 13.69
#